data_AF-A0A4P6FNH5-F1
#
_entry.id   AF-A0A4P6FNH5-F1
#
_cell.length_a   1.000
_cell.length_b   1.000
_cell.length_c   1.000
_cell.angle_alpha   90.00
_cell.angle_beta   90.00
_cell.angle_gamma   90.00
#
_symmetry.space_group_name_H-M   'P 1'
#
loop_
_entity.id
_entity.type
_entity.pdbx_description
1 polymer ?
#
loop_
_entity_poly.entity_id
_entity_poly.type
_entity_poly.pdbx_seq_one_letter_code
_entity_poly.pdbx_strand_id
1 'polypeptide(L)'
;MSSPMLRATRLLILAGLLTPLIGCDVPPVAKSLYSPCRVISSANWTARVEGYLTRHGHPEHRRNLVVEGDVTVPSQGYSLTLEPGATQRIEPHFRQMHLNAQPGPDSAAQMVSTRHVVARIPYDKKIQGFAIRCGDGIIAEIPEIAPEPSA
;
A
#
# COMPACT_ATOMS: atom_id res chain seq x y z
N MET A 1 -86.36 0.16 36.59
CA MET A 1 -87.31 0.34 35.47
C MET A 1 -86.56 0.96 34.31
N SER A 2 -86.62 0.28 33.16
CA SER A 2 -86.51 0.75 31.78
C SER A 2 -85.37 1.68 31.32
N SER A 3 -84.35 1.05 30.72
CA SER A 3 -83.89 1.18 29.32
C SER A 3 -83.41 2.57 28.78
N PRO A 4 -82.82 2.62 27.56
CA PRO A 4 -81.43 3.07 27.36
C PRO A 4 -81.37 4.26 26.39
N MET A 5 -80.19 4.81 26.10
CA MET A 5 -80.02 5.47 24.79
C MET A 5 -78.56 5.50 24.35
N LEU A 6 -78.25 4.63 23.38
CA LEU A 6 -77.14 4.77 22.46
C LEU A 6 -77.34 6.03 21.60
N ARG A 7 -76.30 6.86 21.49
CA ARG A 7 -75.94 7.65 20.30
C ARG A 7 -74.41 7.66 20.26
N ALA A 8 -73.75 6.78 19.53
CA ALA A 8 -73.44 6.91 18.11
C ALA A 8 -73.15 8.38 17.72
N THR A 9 -71.89 8.70 17.37
CA THR A 9 -71.47 8.98 15.97
C THR A 9 -70.07 9.60 15.93
N ARG A 10 -69.13 8.80 15.41
CA ARG A 10 -68.03 9.10 14.47
C ARG A 10 -67.09 10.30 14.70
N LEU A 11 -65.80 9.92 14.71
CA LEU A 11 -64.62 10.51 14.05
C LEU A 11 -64.42 12.03 14.15
N LEU A 12 -63.20 12.42 14.53
CA LEU A 12 -62.31 13.19 13.65
C LEU A 12 -60.86 13.16 14.20
N ILE A 13 -59.98 12.58 13.38
CA ILE A 13 -58.62 13.08 13.04
C ILE A 13 -57.57 13.05 14.17
N LEU A 14 -56.77 11.98 14.27
CA LEU A 14 -55.40 11.92 13.70
C LEU A 14 -54.58 13.21 13.89
N ALA A 15 -54.13 13.46 15.11
CA ALA A 15 -53.00 14.36 15.34
C ALA A 15 -51.71 13.61 14.98
N GLY A 16 -51.14 13.97 13.83
CA GLY A 16 -49.92 13.40 13.29
C GLY A 16 -48.71 13.62 14.20
N LEU A 17 -48.16 12.51 14.70
CA LEU A 17 -46.75 12.43 15.11
C LEU A 17 -45.91 12.24 13.84
N LEU A 18 -45.65 13.34 13.14
CA LEU A 18 -44.55 13.44 12.19
C LEU A 18 -43.32 13.94 12.96
N THR A 19 -42.64 13.01 13.65
CA THR A 19 -41.25 13.22 14.01
C THR A 19 -40.44 13.17 12.71
N PRO A 20 -39.78 14.26 12.27
CA PRO A 20 -38.76 14.12 11.26
C PRO A 20 -37.69 13.20 11.85
N LEU A 21 -37.43 12.09 11.15
CA LEU A 21 -36.17 11.36 11.27
C LEU A 21 -35.08 12.36 10.91
N ILE A 22 -34.59 13.08 11.93
CA ILE A 22 -33.38 13.90 11.85
C ILE A 22 -32.31 12.94 11.35
N GLY A 23 -31.84 13.23 10.14
CA GLY A 23 -31.03 12.34 9.34
C GLY A 23 -29.89 11.75 10.15
N CYS A 24 -29.66 10.45 9.97
CA CYS A 24 -28.35 9.91 10.22
C CYS A 24 -27.38 10.72 9.37
N ASP A 25 -26.67 11.65 10.01
CA ASP A 25 -25.40 12.19 9.56
C ASP A 25 -24.46 10.98 9.49
N VAL A 26 -24.55 10.23 8.39
CA VAL A 26 -23.56 9.23 8.04
C VAL A 26 -22.33 10.06 7.72
N PRO A 27 -21.27 10.04 8.58
CA PRO A 27 -20.06 10.78 8.27
C PRO A 27 -19.62 10.32 6.88
N PRO A 28 -19.21 11.22 5.98
CA PRO A 28 -18.75 10.82 4.67
C PRO A 28 -17.68 9.76 4.88
N VAL A 29 -17.96 8.53 4.44
CA VAL A 29 -16.97 7.46 4.41
C VAL A 29 -15.83 8.05 3.63
N ALA A 30 -14.70 8.27 4.30
CA ALA A 30 -13.50 8.78 3.66
C ALA A 30 -13.27 7.89 2.44
N LYS A 31 -13.43 8.45 1.24
CA LYS A 31 -13.03 7.76 0.02
C LYS A 31 -11.63 7.27 0.31
N SER A 32 -11.41 5.95 0.33
CA SER A 32 -10.07 5.39 0.47
C SER A 32 -9.22 6.16 -0.52
N LEU A 33 -8.30 6.97 0.00
CA LEU A 33 -7.37 7.73 -0.82
C LEU A 33 -6.53 6.68 -1.52
N TYR A 34 -6.97 6.27 -2.70
CA TYR A 34 -6.22 5.41 -3.60
C TYR A 34 -4.85 6.07 -3.70
N SER A 35 -3.82 5.45 -3.14
CA SER A 35 -2.49 6.05 -3.19
C SER A 35 -2.03 5.89 -4.63
N PRO A 36 -2.01 6.97 -5.45
CA PRO A 36 -1.85 6.80 -6.88
C PRO A 36 -0.38 6.49 -7.15
N CYS A 37 -0.10 5.22 -7.41
CA CYS A 37 1.18 4.83 -7.97
C CYS A 37 1.30 5.44 -9.37
N ARG A 38 2.36 6.24 -9.60
CA ARG A 38 2.61 6.91 -10.89
C ARG A 38 3.59 6.14 -11.77
N VAL A 39 3.81 4.87 -11.47
CA VAL A 39 4.63 3.97 -12.28
C VAL A 39 3.81 3.45 -13.45
N ILE A 40 4.38 3.49 -14.65
CA ILE A 40 3.78 2.96 -15.88
C ILE A 40 4.00 1.45 -15.98
N SER A 41 5.24 1.01 -15.72
CA SER A 41 5.64 -0.40 -15.77
C SER A 41 6.84 -0.66 -14.86
N SER A 42 7.08 -1.92 -14.52
CA SER A 42 8.27 -2.33 -13.78
C SER A 42 8.78 -3.69 -14.27
N ALA A 43 10.08 -3.92 -14.21
CA ALA A 43 10.73 -5.11 -14.75
C ALA A 43 12.05 -5.42 -14.02
N ASN A 44 12.64 -6.58 -14.35
CA ASN A 44 14.00 -6.97 -13.95
C ASN A 44 14.24 -6.99 -12.43
N TRP A 45 13.20 -7.30 -11.66
CA TRP A 45 13.28 -7.36 -10.21
C TRP A 45 14.11 -8.55 -9.76
N THR A 46 15.11 -8.29 -8.91
CA THR A 46 15.94 -9.32 -8.28
C THR A 46 16.18 -8.99 -6.81
N ALA A 47 16.46 -10.04 -6.04
CA ALA A 47 16.91 -9.92 -4.66
C ALA A 47 18.13 -10.80 -4.46
N ARG A 48 19.14 -10.30 -3.75
CA ARG A 48 20.39 -11.01 -3.47
C ARG A 48 20.94 -10.70 -2.10
N VAL A 49 21.68 -11.65 -1.53
CA VAL A 49 22.48 -11.41 -0.32
C VAL A 49 23.82 -10.79 -0.73
N GLU A 50 24.21 -9.71 -0.07
CA GLU A 50 25.50 -9.03 -0.24
C GLU A 50 26.17 -8.87 1.13
N GLY A 51 27.35 -9.44 1.31
CA GLY A 51 28.21 -9.12 2.46
C GLY A 51 28.89 -7.76 2.28
N TYR A 52 28.87 -6.90 3.30
CA TYR A 52 29.71 -5.70 3.30
C TYR A 52 30.96 -5.84 4.17
N LEU A 53 32.04 -5.27 3.63
CA LEU A 53 33.40 -5.20 4.13
C LEU A 53 33.54 -4.33 5.39
N THR A 54 34.34 -4.87 6.31
CA THR A 54 35.26 -4.23 7.25
C THR A 54 35.10 -2.72 7.54
N ARG A 55 34.60 -2.39 8.73
CA ARG A 55 34.93 -1.10 9.37
C ARG A 55 36.25 -1.28 10.12
N HIS A 56 37.27 -0.48 9.80
CA HIS A 56 38.58 -0.50 10.48
C HIS A 56 39.38 -1.82 10.42
N GLY A 57 39.26 -2.59 9.33
CA GLY A 57 40.01 -3.85 9.19
C GLY A 57 39.50 -5.00 10.08
N HIS A 58 38.40 -4.79 10.82
CA HIS A 58 37.72 -5.85 11.54
C HIS A 58 36.56 -6.39 10.70
N PRO A 59 36.50 -7.70 10.42
CA PRO A 59 35.41 -8.28 9.66
C PRO A 59 34.12 -8.26 10.50
N GLU A 60 33.34 -7.18 10.41
CA GLU A 60 31.94 -7.23 10.82
C GLU A 60 31.16 -7.94 9.70
N HIS A 61 30.79 -9.20 9.94
CA HIS A 61 29.96 -9.98 9.02
C HIS A 61 28.51 -9.46 9.03
N ARG A 62 28.28 -8.23 8.52
CA ARG A 62 26.93 -7.71 8.30
C ARG A 62 26.54 -8.01 6.86
N ARG A 63 25.69 -9.03 6.71
CA ARG A 63 25.02 -9.33 5.45
C ARG A 63 23.85 -8.37 5.26
N ASN A 64 23.72 -7.86 4.05
CA ASN A 64 22.59 -7.07 3.59
C ASN A 64 21.80 -7.87 2.56
N LEU A 65 20.50 -7.61 2.49
CA LEU A 65 19.66 -7.97 1.36
C LEU A 65 19.61 -6.75 0.44
N VAL A 66 19.97 -6.97 -0.82
CA VAL A 66 19.83 -6.00 -1.90
C VAL A 66 18.60 -6.38 -2.69
N VAL A 67 17.69 -5.43 -2.86
CA VAL A 67 16.51 -5.57 -3.73
C VAL A 67 16.59 -4.48 -4.78
N GLU A 68 16.56 -4.87 -6.04
CA GLU A 68 16.73 -3.94 -7.15
C GLU A 68 15.88 -4.32 -8.35
N GLY A 69 15.59 -3.34 -9.20
CA GLY A 69 14.78 -3.51 -10.39
C GLY A 69 14.62 -2.22 -11.17
N ASP A 70 13.90 -2.29 -12.28
CA ASP A 70 13.70 -1.17 -13.20
C ASP A 70 12.24 -0.70 -13.17
N VAL A 71 12.06 0.61 -13.15
CA VAL A 71 10.76 1.26 -13.02
C VAL A 71 10.63 2.32 -14.12
N THR A 72 9.53 2.26 -14.87
CA THR A 72 9.20 3.24 -15.92
C THR A 72 8.20 4.26 -15.38
N VAL A 73 8.51 5.54 -15.57
CA VAL A 73 7.70 6.69 -15.12
C VAL A 73 7.37 7.64 -16.27
N PRO A 74 6.30 8.46 -16.15
CA PRO A 74 5.86 9.37 -17.21
C PRO A 74 6.86 10.48 -17.59
N SER A 75 7.79 10.83 -16.70
CA SER A 75 8.81 11.84 -16.93
C SER A 75 10.08 11.59 -16.12
N GLN A 76 11.19 12.24 -16.50
CA GLN A 76 12.44 12.16 -15.73
C GLN A 76 12.36 12.88 -14.38
N GLY A 77 11.44 13.83 -14.21
CA GLY A 77 11.30 14.62 -12.99
C GLY A 77 10.75 13.87 -11.77
N TYR A 78 10.56 12.55 -11.83
CA TYR A 78 10.10 11.75 -10.70
C TYR A 78 11.24 11.38 -9.75
N SER A 79 11.02 11.55 -8.45
CA SER A 79 11.83 10.96 -7.38
C SER A 79 11.33 9.55 -7.09
N LEU A 80 12.25 8.58 -7.07
CA LEU A 80 11.96 7.17 -6.82
C LEU A 80 12.70 6.71 -5.57
N THR A 81 11.96 6.19 -4.58
CA THR A 81 12.55 5.53 -3.40
C THR A 81 11.95 4.15 -3.19
N LEU A 82 12.78 3.20 -2.78
CA LEU A 82 12.38 1.83 -2.47
C LEU A 82 12.69 1.58 -0.98
N GLU A 83 11.65 1.35 -0.19
CA GLU A 83 11.75 1.29 1.28
C GLU A 83 11.11 0.01 1.83
N PRO A 84 11.61 -0.56 2.94
CA PRO A 84 11.00 -1.73 3.54
C PRO A 84 9.63 -1.40 4.15
N GLY A 85 8.63 -2.17 3.75
CA GLY A 85 7.30 -2.19 4.36
C GLY A 85 7.15 -3.26 5.44
N ALA A 86 5.90 -3.58 5.77
CA ALA A 86 5.59 -4.61 6.74
C ALA A 86 5.96 -6.01 6.23
N THR A 87 6.48 -6.86 7.11
CA THR A 87 6.68 -8.28 6.81
C THR A 87 5.35 -9.01 7.00
N GLN A 88 4.93 -9.76 5.99
CA GLN A 88 3.77 -10.62 6.11
C GLN A 88 4.13 -11.83 6.97
N ARG A 89 3.27 -12.15 7.94
CA ARG A 89 3.49 -13.26 8.89
C ARG A 89 2.87 -14.58 8.43
N ILE A 90 2.59 -14.69 7.14
CA ILE A 90 2.09 -15.91 6.49
C ILE A 90 3.25 -16.55 5.74
N GLU A 91 3.31 -17.88 5.73
CA GLU A 91 4.32 -18.63 4.99
C GLU A 91 3.91 -18.69 3.50
N PRO A 92 4.83 -18.46 2.54
CA PRO A 92 6.22 -18.05 2.70
C PRO A 92 6.35 -16.61 3.22
N HIS A 93 7.33 -16.39 4.11
CA HIS A 93 7.56 -15.09 4.75
C HIS A 93 8.06 -14.04 3.75
N PHE A 94 7.10 -13.36 3.11
CA PHE A 94 7.37 -12.27 2.18
C PHE A 94 7.51 -10.94 2.91
N ARG A 95 8.61 -10.23 2.64
CA ARG A 95 8.77 -8.84 3.07
C ARG A 95 8.23 -7.91 2.00
N GLN A 96 7.40 -6.94 2.40
CA GLN A 96 6.94 -5.92 1.47
C GLN A 96 8.04 -4.88 1.27
N MET A 97 8.20 -4.42 0.03
CA MET A 97 8.99 -3.22 -0.31
C MET A 97 8.06 -2.21 -0.94
N HIS A 98 8.08 -0.98 -0.48
CA HIS A 98 7.25 0.10 -0.98
C HIS A 98 8.07 0.97 -1.92
N LEU A 99 7.65 1.02 -3.18
CA LEU A 99 8.15 1.93 -4.18
C LEU A 99 7.32 3.21 -4.15
N ASN A 100 7.97 4.31 -3.80
CA ASN A 100 7.38 5.65 -3.83
C ASN A 100 7.86 6.37 -5.09
N ALA A 101 6.92 6.81 -5.93
CA ALA A 101 7.18 7.62 -7.12
C ALA A 101 6.54 9.00 -6.97
N GLN A 102 7.32 9.98 -6.53
CA GLN A 102 6.83 11.34 -6.27
C GLN A 102 7.20 12.28 -7.42
N PRO A 103 6.26 13.08 -7.96
CA PRO A 103 6.58 14.08 -8.96
C PRO A 103 7.44 15.19 -8.34
N GLY A 104 8.58 15.48 -8.97
CA GLY A 104 9.42 16.64 -8.67
C GLY A 104 9.04 17.88 -9.49
N PRO A 105 9.82 18.97 -9.35
CA PRO A 105 9.53 20.24 -10.03
C PRO A 105 9.50 20.12 -11.56
N ASP A 106 10.33 19.24 -12.14
CA ASP A 106 10.44 19.02 -13.59
C ASP A 106 9.60 17.83 -14.08
N SER A 107 8.53 17.48 -13.37
CA SER A 107 7.71 16.29 -13.66
C SER A 107 6.77 16.44 -14.86
N ALA A 108 6.78 17.57 -15.57
CA ALA A 108 6.01 17.75 -16.80
C ALA A 108 6.28 16.60 -17.79
N ALA A 109 5.21 16.00 -18.30
CA ALA A 109 5.28 14.81 -19.16
C ALA A 109 5.89 15.16 -20.53
N GLN A 110 7.22 15.14 -20.60
CA GLN A 110 7.96 15.42 -21.82
C GLN A 110 8.61 14.16 -22.42
N MET A 111 8.87 13.13 -21.60
CA MET A 111 9.50 11.89 -22.06
C MET A 111 9.39 10.77 -21.02
N VAL A 112 8.83 9.62 -21.39
CA VAL A 112 8.82 8.40 -20.56
C VAL A 112 10.25 7.98 -20.24
N SER A 113 10.52 7.62 -18.98
CA SER A 113 11.87 7.29 -18.51
C SER A 113 11.86 6.01 -17.69
N THR A 114 12.77 5.10 -17.98
CA THR A 114 13.05 3.92 -17.15
C THR A 114 14.26 4.19 -16.26
N ARG A 115 14.11 3.90 -14.97
CA ARG A 115 15.15 4.13 -13.96
C ARG A 115 15.35 2.90 -13.10
N HIS A 116 16.61 2.62 -12.81
CA HIS A 116 16.99 1.57 -11.88
C HIS A 116 16.81 2.05 -10.43
N VAL A 117 16.19 1.22 -9.59
CA VAL A 117 16.00 1.48 -8.16
C VAL A 117 16.63 0.36 -7.35
N VAL A 118 17.22 0.71 -6.21
CA VAL A 118 17.90 -0.23 -5.32
C VAL A 118 17.62 0.11 -3.88
N ALA A 119 17.35 -0.91 -3.07
CA ALA A 119 17.27 -0.83 -1.62
C ALA A 119 18.26 -1.81 -0.99
N ARG A 120 18.92 -1.38 0.07
CA ARG A 120 19.77 -2.22 0.92
C ARG A 120 19.16 -2.27 2.31
N ILE A 121 18.86 -3.47 2.78
CA ILE A 121 18.27 -3.68 4.10
C ILE A 121 19.07 -4.74 4.87
N PRO A 122 19.01 -4.74 6.22
CA PRO A 122 19.66 -5.79 7.00
C PRO A 122 19.16 -7.19 6.63
N TYR A 123 20.08 -8.16 6.55
CA TYR A 123 19.72 -9.54 6.28
C TYR A 123 18.91 -10.16 7.42
N ASP A 124 17.79 -10.78 7.09
CA ASP A 124 17.00 -11.61 7.98
C ASP A 124 16.70 -12.95 7.29
N LYS A 125 17.22 -14.03 7.89
CA LYS A 125 17.07 -15.41 7.40
C LYS A 125 15.62 -15.89 7.30
N LYS A 126 14.68 -15.21 7.96
CA LYS A 126 13.25 -15.54 7.89
C LYS A 126 12.62 -15.04 6.59
N ILE A 127 13.19 -14.03 5.95
CA ILE A 127 12.66 -13.49 4.70
C ILE A 127 12.99 -14.48 3.59
N GLN A 128 11.97 -15.00 2.92
CA GLN A 128 12.11 -15.96 1.82
C GLN A 128 11.92 -15.31 0.44
N GLY A 129 11.26 -14.15 0.41
CA GLY A 129 10.99 -13.41 -0.81
C GLY A 129 10.51 -11.99 -0.54
N PHE A 130 10.26 -11.26 -1.62
CA PHE A 130 9.80 -9.87 -1.57
C PHE A 130 8.55 -9.66 -2.41
N ALA A 131 7.64 -8.84 -1.91
CA ALA A 131 6.55 -8.28 -2.70
C ALA A 131 6.80 -6.78 -2.88
N ILE A 132 6.97 -6.33 -4.12
CA ILE A 132 7.15 -4.92 -4.45
C ILE A 132 5.78 -4.28 -4.62
N ARG A 133 5.49 -3.29 -3.79
CA ARG A 133 4.23 -2.56 -3.78
C ARG A 133 4.44 -1.14 -4.26
N CYS A 134 3.43 -0.59 -4.91
CA CYS A 134 3.37 0.83 -5.23
C CYS A 134 1.92 1.27 -5.09
N GLY A 135 1.67 2.27 -4.24
CA GLY A 135 0.31 2.56 -3.78
C GLY A 135 -0.34 1.33 -3.16
N ASP A 136 -1.55 1.00 -3.60
CA ASP A 136 -2.33 -0.13 -3.09
C ASP A 136 -2.06 -1.46 -3.84
N GLY A 137 -1.27 -1.42 -4.91
CA GLY A 137 -1.00 -2.58 -5.77
C GLY A 137 0.33 -3.26 -5.50
N ILE A 138 0.43 -4.54 -5.86
CA ILE A 138 1.68 -5.27 -6.03
C ILE A 138 2.09 -5.12 -7.51
N ILE A 139 3.32 -4.67 -7.76
CA ILE A 139 3.88 -4.49 -9.11
C ILE A 139 4.89 -5.57 -9.49
N ALA A 140 5.44 -6.28 -8.51
CA ALA A 140 6.29 -7.44 -8.71
C ALA A 140 6.35 -8.33 -7.47
N GLU A 141 6.65 -9.60 -7.68
CA GLU A 141 6.97 -10.57 -6.65
C GLU A 141 8.33 -11.21 -6.97
N ILE A 142 9.17 -11.35 -5.95
CA ILE A 142 10.50 -11.95 -6.03
C ILE A 142 10.47 -13.17 -5.11
N PRO A 143 10.18 -14.37 -5.65
CA PRO A 143 9.93 -15.56 -4.83
C PRO A 143 11.22 -16.18 -4.27
N GLU A 144 12.38 -15.79 -4.80
CA GLU A 144 13.68 -16.35 -4.41
C GLU A 144 14.70 -15.23 -4.21
N ILE A 145 15.50 -15.37 -3.15
CA ILE A 145 16.62 -14.48 -2.86
C ILE A 145 17.89 -15.21 -3.25
N ALA A 146 18.60 -14.68 -4.24
CA ALA A 146 19.87 -15.26 -4.67
C ALA A 146 20.88 -15.24 -3.50
N PRO A 147 21.58 -16.37 -3.25
CA PRO A 147 22.59 -16.42 -2.21
C PRO A 147 23.76 -15.48 -2.55
N GLU A 148 24.56 -15.18 -1.54
CA GLU A 148 25.83 -14.48 -1.77
C GLU A 148 26.71 -15.33 -2.70
N PRO A 149 27.33 -14.75 -3.73
CA PRO A 149 28.28 -15.48 -4.57
C PRO A 149 29.35 -16.09 -3.68
N SER A 150 29.49 -17.41 -3.70
CA SER A 150 30.58 -18.10 -3.03
C SER A 150 31.90 -17.59 -3.62
N ALA A 151 32.69 -16.90 -2.80
CA ALA A 151 34.04 -16.45 -3.13
C ALA A 151 35.00 -17.63 -3.33
#